data_AF-E7GN39-F1
#
_entry.id   AF-E7GN39-F1
#
_cell.length_a   1.000
_cell.length_b   1.000
_cell.length_c   1.000
_cell.angle_alpha   90.00
_cell.angle_beta   90.00
_cell.angle_gamma   90.00
#
_symmetry.space_group_name_H-M   'P 1'
#
loop_
_entity.id
_entity.type
_entity.pdbx_description
1 polymer ?
#
loop_
_entity_poly.entity_id
_entity_poly.type
_entity_poly.pdbx_seq_one_letter_code
_entity_poly.pdbx_strand_id
1 'polypeptide(L)' 'MLFQFIIKILFRKDVESMAVIYATLIIKGKKTFADVPEKIKDKVKEVLIDLDCPELAE' A
#
# COMPACT_ATOMS: atom_id res chain seq x y z
N MET A 1 -6.41 -23.88 7.86
CA MET A 1 -6.25 -22.67 8.70
C MET A 1 -4.78 -22.28 8.91
N LEU A 2 -3.86 -23.20 9.24
CA LEU A 2 -2.45 -22.88 9.49
C LEU A 2 -1.67 -22.34 8.25
N PHE A 3 -1.92 -22.90 7.06
CA PHE A 3 -1.28 -22.47 5.82
C PHE A 3 -1.58 -21.00 5.45
N GLN A 4 -2.80 -20.51 5.69
CA GLN A 4 -3.14 -19.10 5.46
C GLN A 4 -2.37 -18.16 6.40
N PHE A 5 -2.05 -18.62 7.61
CA PHE A 5 -1.24 -17.89 8.58
C PHE A 5 0.23 -17.81 8.15
N ILE A 6 0.80 -18.94 7.70
CA ILE A 6 2.19 -19.02 7.20
C ILE A 6 2.35 -18.13 5.96
N ILE A 7 1.40 -18.16 5.02
CA ILE A 7 1.40 -17.31 3.82
C ILE A 7 1.31 -15.82 4.22
N LYS A 8 0.45 -15.45 5.17
CA LYS A 8 0.36 -14.06 5.65
C LYS A 8 1.65 -13.55 6.28
N ILE A 9 2.40 -14.41 6.98
CA ILE A 9 3.68 -14.05 7.59
C ILE A 9 4.76 -13.88 6.52
N LEU A 10 4.79 -14.76 5.52
CA LEU A 10 5.79 -14.71 4.45
C LEU A 10 5.65 -13.45 3.57
N PHE A 11 4.42 -13.11 3.17
CA PHE A 11 4.16 -11.98 2.25
C PHE A 11 4.09 -10.60 2.95
N ARG A 12 4.33 -10.52 4.27
CA ARG A 12 4.11 -9.28 5.03
C ARG A 12 5.04 -8.15 4.57
N LYS A 13 6.30 -8.48 4.32
CA LYS A 13 7.35 -7.55 3.88
C LYS A 13 7.15 -7.09 2.43
N ASP A 14 6.68 -7.99 1.57
CA ASP A 14 6.36 -7.66 0.17
C ASP A 14 5.18 -6.69 0.09
N VAL A 15 4.19 -6.85 0.96
CA VAL A 15 3.02 -5.97 1.02
C VAL A 15 3.40 -4.54 1.42
N GLU A 16 4.31 -4.36 2.39
CA GLU A 16 4.80 -3.03 2.78
C GLU A 16 5.60 -2.37 1.65
N SER A 17 6.50 -3.14 1.02
CA SER A 17 7.29 -2.66 -0.11
C SER A 17 6.39 -2.21 -1.27
N MET A 18 5.34 -2.98 -1.56
CA MET A 18 4.35 -2.61 -2.58
C MET A 18 3.57 -1.35 -2.21
N ALA A 19 3.22 -1.16 -0.94
CA ALA A 19 2.53 0.05 -0.50
C ALA A 19 3.38 1.31 -0.71
N VAL A 20 4.67 1.25 -0.38
CA VAL A 20 5.61 2.36 -0.62
C VAL A 20 5.77 2.66 -2.10
N ILE A 21 5.87 1.63 -2.95
CA ILE A 21 5.94 1.80 -4.40
C ILE A 21 4.68 2.50 -4.93
N TYR A 22 3.49 2.06 -4.51
CA TYR A 22 2.23 2.69 -4.94
C TYR A 22 2.10 4.13 -4.45
N ALA A 23 2.40 4.42 -3.18
CA ALA A 23 2.42 5.78 -2.66
C ALA A 23 3.37 6.69 -3.47
N THR A 24 4.56 6.18 -3.79
CA THR A 24 5.52 6.90 -4.65
C THR A 24 4.99 7.14 -6.06
N LEU A 25 4.30 6.16 -6.66
CA LEU A 25 3.70 6.30 -7.99
C LEU A 25 2.54 7.31 -7.99
N ILE A 26 1.78 7.38 -6.89
CA ILE A 26 0.70 8.35 -6.69
C ILE A 26 1.26 9.76 -6.56
N ILE A 27 2.27 9.97 -5.71
CA ILE A 27 2.98 11.27 -5.57
C ILE A 27 3.56 11.73 -6.91
N LYS A 28 4.05 10.79 -7.73
CA LYS A 28 4.56 11.09 -9.08
C LYS A 28 3.46 11.29 -10.14
N GLY A 29 2.17 11.20 -9.79
CA GLY A 29 1.05 11.31 -10.71
C GLY A 29 0.98 10.21 -11.77
N LYS A 30 1.61 9.05 -11.54
CA LYS A 30 1.62 7.90 -12.46
C LYS A 30 0.46 6.93 -12.19
N LYS A 31 -0.09 6.97 -10.98
CA LYS A 31 -1.19 6.14 -10.48
C LYS A 31 -2.12 7.03 -9.66
N THR A 32 -3.38 6.63 -9.52
CA THR A 32 -4.33 7.22 -8.59
C THR A 32 -4.57 6.27 -7.42
N PHE A 33 -5.13 6.77 -6.32
CA PHE A 33 -5.47 5.91 -5.17
C PHE A 33 -6.54 4.85 -5.53
N ALA A 34 -7.36 5.11 -6.54
CA ALA A 34 -8.31 4.14 -7.10
C ALA A 34 -7.61 2.93 -7.75
N ASP A 35 -6.37 3.08 -8.25
CA ASP A 35 -5.59 2.00 -8.85
C ASP A 35 -4.93 1.07 -7.82
N VAL A 36 -5.05 1.38 -6.53
CA VAL A 36 -4.45 0.62 -5.44
C VAL A 36 -5.31 -0.61 -5.14
N PRO A 37 -4.73 -1.83 -5.14
CA PRO A 37 -5.45 -3.04 -4.73
C PRO A 37 -6.01 -2.92 -3.31
N GLU A 38 -7.27 -3.33 -3.09
CA GLU A 38 -7.95 -3.24 -1.78
C GLU A 38 -7.12 -3.80 -0.62
N LYS A 39 -6.41 -4.91 -0.86
CA LYS A 39 -5.59 -5.59 0.14
C LYS A 39 -4.45 -4.72 0.72
N ILE A 40 -4.00 -3.70 0.00
CA ILE A 40 -2.90 -2.81 0.41
C ILE A 40 -3.35 -1.34 0.51
N LYS A 41 -4.63 -1.06 0.30
CA LYS A 41 -5.17 0.31 0.20
C LYS A 41 -5.03 1.08 1.50
N ASP A 42 -5.30 0.42 2.63
CA ASP A 42 -5.09 1.00 3.96
C ASP A 42 -3.62 1.33 4.21
N LYS A 43 -2.70 0.44 3.81
CA LYS A 43 -1.25 0.65 3.96
C LYS A 43 -0.72 1.76 3.06
N VAL A 44 -1.21 1.87 1.83
CA VAL A 44 -0.85 2.98 0.94
C VAL A 44 -1.33 4.30 1.53
N LYS A 45 -2.53 4.34 2.12
CA LYS A 45 -3.06 5.52 2.80
C LYS A 45 -2.19 5.91 4.00
N GLU A 46 -1.79 4.96 4.84
CA GLU A 46 -0.85 5.20 5.94
C GLU A 46 0.47 5.77 5.42
N VAL A 47 1.07 5.19 4.39
CA VAL A 47 2.32 5.69 3.79
C VAL A 47 2.15 7.10 3.22
N LEU A 48 1.02 7.42 2.58
CA LEU A 48 0.74 8.77 2.08
C LEU A 48 0.59 9.79 3.21
N ILE A 49 -0.02 9.40 4.34
CA ILE A 49 -0.09 10.23 5.55
C ILE A 49 1.31 10.46 6.13
N ASP A 50 2.12 9.40 6.24
CA ASP A 50 3.50 9.47 6.75
C ASP A 50 4.42 10.32 5.86
N LEU A 51 4.08 10.45 4.58
CA LEU A 51 4.76 11.30 3.59
C LEU A 51 4.15 12.70 3.47
N ASP A 52 3.26 13.10 4.39
CA ASP A 52 2.58 14.41 4.41
C ASP A 52 1.77 14.72 3.13
N CYS A 53 1.24 13.70 2.45
CA CYS A 53 0.39 13.82 1.24
C CYS A 53 -0.98 13.12 1.41
N PRO A 54 -1.74 13.37 2.50
CA PRO A 54 -3.01 12.69 2.77
C PRO A 54 -4.10 12.94 1.72
N GLU A 55 -4.07 14.08 1.03
CA GLU A 55 -5.00 14.46 -0.03
C GLU A 55 -4.93 13.55 -1.26
N LEU A 56 -3.81 12.85 -1.44
CA LEU A 56 -3.63 11.90 -2.53
C LEU A 56 -4.25 10.52 -2.23
N ALA A 57 -4.82 10.33 -1.04
CA ALA A 57 -5.51 9.11 -0.63
C ALA A 57 -7.04 9.15 -0.86
N GLU A 58 -7.51 10.08 -1.69
CA GLU A 58 -8.91 10.21 -2.14
C GLU A 58 -9.23 9.34 -3.37
#